data_AF-A0A7Y4XDM3-F1
#
_entry.id   AF-A0A7Y4XDM3-F1
#
_cell.length_a   1.000
_cell.length_b   1.000
_cell.length_c   1.000
_cell.angle_alpha   90.00
_cell.angle_beta   90.00
_cell.angle_gamma   90.00
#
_symmetry.space_group_name_H-M   'P 1'
#
loop_
_entity.id
_entity.type
_entity.pdbx_description
1 polymer ?
#
loop_
_entity_poly.entity_id
_entity_poly.type
_entity_poly.pdbx_seq_one_letter_code
_entity_poly.pdbx_strand_id
1 'polypeptide(L)'
;MNTQDVYNYLQSLQAKIVEAVELVDGKTFLQDSWQRPEGGGGNSCLLEEGNVFERAGVGFSHVLGTKLPPAASVAHPEAAGRPWEAMGVSLVFHPRNPYVPTVHMNVRFFIAKAQNDTEQDIWWFGGGMDLTPYYGFAEDAEHFHRTNKTALDAFDTSFYPKFKKECDEYFYLKHRKEPRGIGGIFYDDFNALGFERTFDLHRAVGGAFLQAYLPIVQRRKDTPYGERERDFQAYRRGRYVEFNLIYDRGTIFGLQSNGRTESILLSMPPIVKWRYDWKPEAGSAEAKLYTDFLIDKNWLSIS
;
A
#
# COMPACT_ATOMS: atom_id res chain seq x y z
N MET A 1 25.86 -5.18 3.19
CA MET A 1 24.38 -5.13 3.20
C MET A 1 23.85 -6.54 3.36
N ASN A 2 23.10 -6.81 4.42
CA ASN A 2 22.57 -8.14 4.68
C ASN A 2 21.15 -8.27 4.10
N THR A 3 21.05 -8.73 2.85
CA THR A 3 19.74 -8.87 2.17
C THR A 3 18.92 -10.03 2.75
N GLN A 4 19.57 -10.99 3.42
CA GLN A 4 18.90 -12.06 4.15
C GLN A 4 18.11 -11.54 5.35
N ASP A 5 18.60 -10.52 6.06
CA ASP A 5 17.87 -9.93 7.19
C ASP A 5 16.61 -9.20 6.71
N VAL A 6 16.68 -8.54 5.55
CA VAL A 6 15.52 -7.91 4.90
C VAL A 6 14.48 -8.98 4.52
N TYR A 7 14.93 -10.07 3.89
CA TYR A 7 14.06 -11.19 3.54
C TYR A 7 13.34 -11.78 4.77
N ASN A 8 14.10 -12.09 5.83
CA ASN A 8 13.56 -12.68 7.06
C ASN A 8 12.56 -11.74 7.74
N TYR A 9 12.86 -10.44 7.77
CA TYR A 9 11.95 -9.43 8.31
C TYR A 9 10.63 -9.38 7.53
N LEU A 10 10.69 -9.33 6.19
CA LEU A 10 9.50 -9.20 5.34
C LEU A 10 8.59 -10.44 5.44
N GLN A 11 9.16 -11.64 5.50
CA GLN A 11 8.38 -12.86 5.75
C GLN A 11 7.70 -12.82 7.12
N SER A 12 8.43 -12.43 8.17
CA SER A 12 7.87 -12.28 9.52
C SER A 12 6.77 -11.21 9.55
N LEU A 13 6.92 -10.12 8.80
CA LEU A 13 5.93 -9.06 8.71
C LEU A 13 4.64 -9.58 8.05
N GLN A 14 4.73 -10.30 6.92
CA GLN A 14 3.55 -10.91 6.29
C GLN A 14 2.83 -11.82 7.29
N ALA A 15 3.56 -12.74 7.94
CA ALA A 15 2.97 -13.69 8.88
C ALA A 15 2.22 -12.99 10.03
N LYS A 16 2.84 -11.97 10.64
CA LYS A 16 2.22 -11.19 11.73
C LYS A 16 0.96 -10.45 11.27
N ILE A 17 0.98 -9.89 10.06
CA ILE A 17 -0.19 -9.18 9.52
C ILE A 17 -1.32 -10.17 9.24
N VAL A 18 -1.02 -11.31 8.62
CA VAL A 18 -2.01 -12.35 8.35
C VAL A 18 -2.64 -12.84 9.65
N GLU A 19 -1.84 -13.24 10.64
CA GLU A 19 -2.34 -13.70 11.94
C GLU A 19 -3.25 -12.67 12.63
N ALA A 20 -2.82 -11.41 12.66
CA ALA A 20 -3.61 -10.34 13.28
C ALA A 20 -4.94 -10.09 12.54
N VAL A 21 -4.94 -10.19 11.21
CA VAL A 21 -6.16 -10.01 10.41
C VAL A 21 -7.10 -11.20 10.54
N GLU A 22 -6.59 -12.43 10.59
CA GLU A 22 -7.38 -13.64 10.86
C GLU A 22 -8.08 -13.57 12.22
N LEU A 23 -7.39 -13.06 13.25
CA LEU A 23 -7.97 -12.86 14.57
C LEU A 23 -9.13 -11.84 14.56
N VAL A 24 -8.99 -10.76 13.78
CA VAL A 24 -10.01 -9.71 13.67
C VAL A 24 -11.20 -10.16 12.84
N ASP A 25 -10.96 -10.90 11.75
CA ASP A 25 -12.01 -11.36 10.83
C ASP A 25 -12.71 -12.62 11.36
N GLY A 26 -11.98 -13.55 11.98
CA GLY A 26 -12.46 -14.86 12.39
C GLY A 26 -12.46 -15.91 11.26
N LYS A 27 -11.85 -15.61 10.12
CA LYS A 27 -11.60 -16.55 9.01
C LYS A 27 -10.11 -16.58 8.66
N THR A 28 -9.68 -17.66 8.01
CA THR A 28 -8.27 -17.88 7.64
C THR A 28 -8.00 -17.50 6.18
N PHE A 29 -6.79 -17.04 5.90
CA PHE A 29 -6.32 -16.77 4.54
C PHE A 29 -6.03 -18.07 3.80
N LEU A 30 -6.38 -18.12 2.52
CA LEU A 30 -5.75 -19.01 1.55
C LEU A 30 -4.30 -18.58 1.38
N GLN A 31 -3.36 -19.52 1.50
CA GLN A 31 -1.95 -19.29 1.22
C GLN A 31 -1.57 -19.98 -0.08
N ASP A 32 -0.93 -19.23 -0.97
CA ASP A 32 -0.56 -19.67 -2.31
C ASP A 32 0.90 -19.30 -2.59
N SER A 33 1.77 -20.28 -2.43
CA SER A 33 3.20 -20.14 -2.69
C SER A 33 3.53 -20.46 -4.14
N TRP A 34 4.33 -19.61 -4.77
CA TRP A 34 4.66 -19.70 -6.18
C TRP A 34 6.13 -19.37 -6.44
N GLN A 35 6.64 -19.84 -7.58
CA GLN A 35 8.01 -19.62 -8.03
C GLN A 35 8.02 -19.00 -9.43
N ARG A 36 9.11 -18.30 -9.76
CA ARG A 36 9.34 -17.76 -11.10
C ARG A 36 10.37 -18.58 -11.86
N PRO A 37 10.19 -18.82 -13.16
CA PRO A 37 11.22 -19.42 -14.00
C PRO A 37 12.54 -18.64 -13.98
N GLU A 38 12.49 -17.31 -13.85
CA GLU A 38 13.69 -16.45 -13.82
C GLU A 38 14.41 -16.43 -12.45
N GLY A 39 13.84 -17.06 -11.43
CA GLY A 39 14.39 -17.12 -10.08
C GLY A 39 13.57 -16.36 -9.04
N GLY A 40 13.53 -16.94 -7.83
CA GLY A 40 12.71 -16.45 -6.72
C GLY A 40 11.25 -16.89 -6.81
N GLY A 41 10.37 -16.12 -6.17
CA GLY A 41 8.97 -16.46 -6.03
C GLY A 41 8.27 -15.57 -5.02
N GLY A 42 7.22 -16.10 -4.41
CA GLY A 42 6.47 -15.39 -3.40
C GLY A 42 5.43 -16.26 -2.71
N ASN A 43 4.75 -15.66 -1.74
CA ASN A 43 3.62 -16.24 -1.05
C ASN A 43 2.50 -15.22 -1.06
N SER A 44 1.39 -15.55 -1.72
CA SER A 44 0.20 -14.72 -1.76
C SER A 44 -0.80 -15.23 -0.74
N CYS A 45 -1.16 -14.39 0.23
CA CYS A 45 -2.24 -14.68 1.16
C CYS A 45 -3.49 -13.94 0.70
N LEU A 46 -4.60 -14.66 0.50
CA LEU A 46 -5.89 -14.08 0.11
C LEU A 46 -7.00 -14.54 1.06
N LEU A 47 -7.78 -13.58 1.55
CA LEU A 47 -9.04 -13.79 2.25
C LEU A 47 -10.16 -13.19 1.38
N GLU A 48 -11.15 -14.00 1.05
CA GLU A 48 -12.34 -13.60 0.29
C GLU A 48 -13.59 -13.89 1.11
N GLU A 49 -14.58 -13.02 0.96
CA GLU A 49 -15.86 -13.13 1.65
C GLU A 49 -15.72 -13.28 3.18
N GLY A 50 -14.78 -12.56 3.77
CA GLY A 50 -14.57 -12.48 5.23
C GLY A 50 -15.74 -11.82 5.97
N ASN A 51 -15.70 -11.94 7.30
CA ASN A 51 -16.72 -11.35 8.18
C ASN A 51 -16.54 -9.84 8.28
N VAL A 52 -15.30 -9.36 8.31
CA VAL A 52 -14.93 -7.94 8.36
C VAL A 52 -14.40 -7.49 7.01
N PHE A 53 -13.50 -8.27 6.41
CA PHE A 53 -12.88 -7.98 5.12
C PHE A 53 -13.61 -8.72 4.01
N GLU A 54 -14.25 -7.97 3.11
CA GLU A 54 -14.88 -8.57 1.93
C GLU A 54 -13.83 -9.18 1.01
N ARG A 55 -12.68 -8.50 0.91
CA ARG A 55 -11.43 -9.03 0.35
C ARG A 55 -10.26 -8.46 1.11
N ALA A 56 -9.30 -9.29 1.46
CA ALA A 56 -8.01 -8.86 1.99
C ALA A 56 -6.92 -9.70 1.37
N GLY A 57 -5.84 -9.07 0.91
CA GLY A 57 -4.69 -9.85 0.53
C GLY A 57 -3.36 -9.21 0.90
N VAL A 58 -2.41 -10.09 1.18
CA VAL A 58 -1.07 -9.79 1.66
C VAL A 58 -0.10 -10.61 0.83
N GLY A 59 0.57 -9.97 -0.11
CA GLY A 59 1.58 -10.59 -0.95
C GLY A 59 2.97 -10.37 -0.37
N PHE A 60 3.73 -11.44 -0.25
CA PHE A 60 5.18 -11.41 -0.12
C PHE A 60 5.80 -11.86 -1.43
N SER A 61 6.83 -11.17 -1.90
CA SER A 61 7.65 -11.64 -3.02
C SER A 61 9.12 -11.40 -2.74
N HIS A 62 9.94 -12.31 -3.25
CA HIS A 62 11.38 -12.15 -3.41
C HIS A 62 11.74 -12.71 -4.79
N VAL A 63 11.99 -11.82 -5.73
CA VAL A 63 12.22 -12.15 -7.13
C VAL A 63 13.59 -11.69 -7.57
N LEU A 64 14.20 -12.45 -8.46
CA LEU A 64 15.54 -12.18 -8.97
C LEU A 64 15.49 -12.01 -10.49
N GLY A 65 16.53 -11.37 -11.03
CA GLY A 65 16.71 -11.26 -12.47
C GLY A 65 18.15 -10.92 -12.85
N THR A 66 18.50 -11.19 -14.12
CA THR A 66 19.84 -10.93 -14.65
C THR A 66 19.95 -9.57 -15.35
N LYS A 67 18.82 -9.00 -15.77
CA LYS A 67 18.71 -7.68 -16.40
C LYS A 67 17.43 -6.99 -15.92
N LEU A 68 17.49 -5.69 -15.64
CA LEU A 68 16.31 -4.89 -15.34
C LEU A 68 15.35 -4.85 -16.55
N PRO A 69 14.03 -4.84 -16.32
CA PRO A 69 13.09 -4.57 -17.40
C PRO A 69 13.30 -3.18 -18.03
N PRO A 70 12.87 -2.94 -19.28
CA PRO A 70 13.16 -1.69 -19.99
C PRO A 70 12.73 -0.42 -19.24
N ALA A 71 11.53 -0.43 -18.65
CA ALA A 71 11.02 0.72 -17.90
C ALA A 71 11.89 1.06 -16.67
N ALA A 72 12.33 0.03 -15.93
CA ALA A 72 13.22 0.21 -14.77
C ALA A 72 14.63 0.65 -15.19
N SER A 73 15.11 0.19 -16.35
CA SER A 73 16.42 0.60 -16.88
C SER A 73 16.46 2.05 -17.33
N VAL A 74 15.32 2.61 -17.78
CA VAL A 74 15.21 4.04 -18.10
C VAL A 74 15.22 4.89 -16.83
N ALA A 75 14.58 4.43 -15.75
CA ALA A 75 14.57 5.12 -14.47
C ALA A 75 15.93 5.04 -13.72
N HIS A 76 16.60 3.89 -13.83
CA HIS A 76 17.88 3.59 -13.16
C HIS A 76 18.92 3.10 -14.18
N PRO A 77 19.43 3.98 -15.07
CA PRO A 77 20.42 3.60 -16.07
C PRO A 77 21.70 3.03 -15.46
N GLU A 78 22.07 3.45 -14.25
CA GLU A 78 23.20 2.95 -13.49
C GLU A 78 23.06 1.46 -13.09
N ALA A 79 21.83 0.96 -12.98
CA ALA A 79 21.54 -0.42 -12.64
C ALA A 79 21.28 -1.28 -13.90
N ALA A 80 21.30 -0.69 -15.10
CA ALA A 80 21.03 -1.39 -16.34
C ALA A 80 22.05 -2.51 -16.58
N GLY A 81 21.55 -3.70 -16.92
CA GLY A 81 22.38 -4.88 -17.21
C GLY A 81 22.99 -5.57 -15.99
N ARG A 82 22.77 -5.07 -14.76
CA ARG A 82 23.22 -5.71 -13.52
C ARG A 82 22.24 -6.80 -13.07
N PRO A 83 22.73 -7.90 -12.46
CA PRO A 83 21.87 -8.83 -11.75
C PRO A 83 21.24 -8.14 -10.55
N TRP A 84 19.98 -8.44 -10.29
CA TRP A 84 19.18 -7.73 -9.29
C TRP A 84 18.28 -8.70 -8.52
N GLU A 85 17.92 -8.27 -7.31
CA GLU A 85 16.85 -8.88 -6.51
C GLU A 85 15.93 -7.78 -5.97
N ALA A 86 14.63 -8.08 -5.94
CA ALA A 86 13.61 -7.23 -5.35
C ALA A 86 12.76 -8.07 -4.41
N MET A 87 12.51 -7.55 -3.22
CA MET A 87 11.68 -8.20 -2.23
C MET A 87 10.76 -7.21 -1.55
N GLY A 88 9.57 -7.64 -1.14
CA GLY A 88 8.65 -6.76 -0.45
C GLY A 88 7.41 -7.45 0.08
N VAL A 89 6.71 -6.74 0.96
CA VAL A 89 5.34 -7.04 1.36
C VAL A 89 4.43 -5.95 0.81
N SER A 90 3.37 -6.35 0.12
CA SER A 90 2.34 -5.47 -0.40
C SER A 90 0.98 -5.99 0.04
N LEU A 91 0.08 -5.10 0.48
CA LEU A 91 -1.27 -5.49 0.87
C LEU A 91 -2.30 -4.46 0.43
N VAL A 92 -3.51 -4.95 0.22
CA VAL A 92 -4.71 -4.12 0.09
C VAL A 92 -5.85 -4.83 0.81
N PHE A 93 -6.54 -4.11 1.69
CA PHE A 93 -7.73 -4.61 2.36
C PHE A 93 -8.95 -3.81 1.95
N HIS A 94 -10.00 -4.52 1.56
CA HIS A 94 -11.31 -3.99 1.21
C HIS A 94 -12.34 -4.50 2.23
N PRO A 95 -12.64 -3.70 3.26
CA PRO A 95 -13.65 -4.05 4.26
C PRO A 95 -15.03 -4.16 3.66
N ARG A 96 -15.86 -5.04 4.24
CA ARG A 96 -17.28 -5.12 3.89
C ARG A 96 -18.04 -3.91 4.39
N ASN A 97 -17.79 -3.47 5.62
CA ASN A 97 -18.48 -2.31 6.18
C ASN A 97 -17.98 -1.00 5.52
N PRO A 98 -18.85 -0.18 4.88
CA PRO A 98 -18.46 1.10 4.26
C PRO A 98 -17.83 2.12 5.22
N TYR A 99 -18.05 1.98 6.52
CA TYR A 99 -17.45 2.85 7.53
C TYR A 99 -16.02 2.44 7.90
N VAL A 100 -15.54 1.28 7.45
CA VAL A 100 -14.13 0.89 7.55
C VAL A 100 -13.46 1.25 6.21
N PRO A 101 -12.41 2.09 6.22
CA PRO A 101 -11.72 2.51 5.00
C PRO A 101 -10.97 1.34 4.34
N THR A 102 -10.83 1.38 3.01
CA THR A 102 -9.80 0.57 2.34
C THR A 102 -8.43 1.05 2.80
N VAL A 103 -7.47 0.14 2.96
CA VAL A 103 -6.08 0.48 3.26
C VAL A 103 -5.15 -0.24 2.28
N HIS A 104 -4.05 0.42 1.97
CA HIS A 104 -2.93 -0.14 1.24
C HIS A 104 -1.64 0.09 2.04
N MET A 105 -0.73 -0.89 1.98
CA MET A 105 0.64 -0.74 2.49
C MET A 105 1.59 -1.48 1.56
N ASN A 106 2.73 -0.88 1.30
CA ASN A 106 3.86 -1.52 0.63
C ASN A 106 5.14 -1.22 1.41
N VAL A 107 5.98 -2.23 1.58
CA VAL A 107 7.36 -2.06 2.02
C VAL A 107 8.23 -2.98 1.17
N ARG A 108 9.12 -2.40 0.36
CA ARG A 108 10.01 -3.11 -0.56
C ARG A 108 11.47 -2.68 -0.48
N PHE A 109 12.34 -3.57 -0.92
CA PHE A 109 13.78 -3.38 -1.06
C PHE A 109 14.19 -3.83 -2.46
N PHE A 110 15.04 -3.04 -3.09
CA PHE A 110 15.67 -3.36 -4.37
C PHE A 110 17.19 -3.27 -4.24
N ILE A 111 17.89 -4.19 -4.90
CA ILE A 111 19.34 -4.12 -5.06
C ILE A 111 19.76 -4.67 -6.43
N ALA A 112 20.63 -3.93 -7.10
CA ALA A 112 21.39 -4.35 -8.27
C ALA A 112 22.85 -4.53 -7.88
N LYS A 113 23.36 -5.76 -8.02
CA LYS A 113 24.68 -6.15 -7.55
C LYS A 113 25.79 -5.60 -8.45
N ALA A 114 26.90 -5.20 -7.84
CA ALA A 114 28.14 -4.89 -8.54
C ALA A 114 28.58 -6.07 -9.42
N GLN A 115 29.06 -5.78 -10.63
CA GLN A 115 29.54 -6.83 -11.55
C GLN A 115 31.03 -7.15 -11.38
N ASN A 116 31.77 -6.29 -10.69
CA ASN A 116 33.21 -6.40 -10.47
C ASN A 116 33.60 -5.65 -9.18
N ASP A 117 34.84 -5.87 -8.72
CA ASP A 117 35.36 -5.31 -7.46
C ASP A 117 35.54 -3.79 -7.46
N THR A 118 35.38 -3.12 -8.61
CA THR A 118 35.49 -1.66 -8.73
C THR A 118 34.14 -0.95 -8.66
N GLU A 119 33.03 -1.69 -8.68
CA GLU A 119 31.68 -1.16 -8.62
C GLU A 119 31.07 -1.38 -7.23
N GLN A 120 30.16 -0.49 -6.85
CA GLN A 120 29.33 -0.67 -5.66
C GLN A 120 27.95 -1.16 -6.04
N ASP A 121 27.33 -1.92 -5.14
CA ASP A 121 25.92 -2.28 -5.22
C ASP A 121 25.04 -1.02 -5.25
N ILE A 122 24.02 -1.02 -6.10
CA ILE A 122 23.01 0.04 -6.15
C ILE A 122 21.76 -0.49 -5.47
N TRP A 123 21.21 0.25 -4.51
CA TRP A 123 20.09 -0.22 -3.73
C TRP A 123 19.24 0.93 -3.21
N TRP A 124 17.99 0.63 -2.93
CA TRP A 124 17.07 1.54 -2.28
C TRP A 124 15.94 0.77 -1.60
N PHE A 125 15.33 1.43 -0.62
CA PHE A 125 14.03 1.03 -0.09
C PHE A 125 12.94 1.91 -0.68
N GLY A 126 11.75 1.34 -0.78
CA GLY A 126 10.52 2.06 -1.08
C GLY A 126 9.41 1.54 -0.20
N GLY A 127 8.35 2.31 -0.04
CA GLY A 127 7.20 1.87 0.72
C GLY A 127 6.29 2.99 1.14
N GLY A 128 5.45 2.67 2.12
CA GLY A 128 4.45 3.57 2.64
C GLY A 128 3.13 2.85 2.91
N MET A 129 2.16 3.63 3.36
CA MET A 129 0.79 3.17 3.55
C MET A 129 -0.16 4.36 3.42
N ASP A 130 -1.37 4.10 2.93
CA ASP A 130 -2.38 5.11 2.70
C ASP A 130 -3.78 4.59 2.98
N LEU A 131 -4.68 5.52 3.35
CA LEU A 131 -6.03 5.21 3.80
C LEU A 131 -7.07 5.80 2.85
N THR A 132 -8.03 4.98 2.43
CA THR A 132 -9.07 5.33 1.46
C THR A 132 -10.46 5.14 2.07
N PRO A 133 -11.02 6.17 2.74
CA PRO A 133 -12.36 6.11 3.31
C PRO A 133 -13.45 6.24 2.26
N TYR A 134 -14.63 5.70 2.61
CA TYR A 134 -15.89 5.95 1.92
C TYR A 134 -16.73 6.95 2.72
N TYR A 135 -16.82 6.72 4.03
CA TYR A 135 -17.35 7.65 5.01
C TYR A 135 -16.21 8.00 5.97
N GLY A 136 -15.77 9.27 5.93
CA GLY A 136 -14.60 9.73 6.67
C GLY A 136 -14.92 10.09 8.12
N PHE A 137 -13.97 9.82 9.01
CA PHE A 137 -13.96 10.26 10.40
C PHE A 137 -12.65 10.99 10.70
N ALA A 138 -12.72 12.19 11.28
CA ALA A 138 -11.54 13.02 11.50
C ALA A 138 -10.55 12.34 12.47
N GLU A 139 -11.08 11.70 13.51
CA GLU A 139 -10.30 10.97 14.51
C GLU A 139 -9.58 9.73 13.93
N ASP A 140 -10.13 9.11 12.88
CA ASP A 140 -9.47 8.00 12.21
C ASP A 140 -8.32 8.48 11.32
N ALA A 141 -8.56 9.59 10.59
CA ALA A 141 -7.54 10.24 9.79
C ALA A 141 -6.37 10.72 10.65
N GLU A 142 -6.67 11.40 11.76
CA GLU A 142 -5.66 11.87 12.71
C GLU A 142 -4.87 10.71 13.32
N HIS A 143 -5.55 9.64 13.78
CA HIS A 143 -4.90 8.44 14.32
C HIS A 143 -3.94 7.82 13.30
N PHE A 144 -4.40 7.63 12.06
CA PHE A 144 -3.59 7.03 11.01
C PHE A 144 -2.34 7.85 10.71
N HIS A 145 -2.51 9.16 10.51
CA HIS A 145 -1.41 10.09 10.22
C HIS A 145 -0.44 10.25 11.41
N ARG A 146 -0.95 10.27 12.65
CA ARG A 146 -0.13 10.37 13.87
C ARG A 146 0.72 9.13 14.07
N THR A 147 0.17 7.95 13.78
CA THR A 147 0.91 6.68 13.85
C THR A 147 2.05 6.65 12.84
N ASN A 148 1.79 7.07 11.59
CA ASN A 148 2.83 7.21 10.57
C ASN A 148 3.92 8.21 10.96
N LYS A 149 3.53 9.39 11.48
CA LYS A 149 4.49 10.38 11.98
C LYS A 149 5.37 9.81 13.09
N THR A 150 4.76 9.14 14.06
CA THR A 150 5.49 8.55 15.21
C THR A 150 6.52 7.52 14.76
N ALA A 151 6.20 6.72 13.74
CA ALA A 151 7.13 5.75 13.16
C ALA A 151 8.36 6.41 12.51
N LEU A 152 8.22 7.63 11.99
CA LEU A 152 9.27 8.37 11.28
C LEU A 152 10.06 9.32 12.18
N ASP A 153 9.46 9.84 13.26
CA ASP A 153 10.06 10.86 14.13
C ASP A 153 11.38 10.41 14.77
N ALA A 154 11.57 9.10 14.99
CA ALA A 154 12.82 8.55 15.52
C ALA A 154 14.01 8.63 14.54
N PHE A 155 13.75 8.90 13.26
CA PHE A 155 14.76 8.94 12.20
C PHE A 155 15.07 10.36 11.78
N ASP A 156 14.04 11.11 11.40
CA ASP A 156 14.10 12.54 11.12
C ASP A 156 12.67 13.10 11.09
N THR A 157 12.41 14.14 11.87
CA THR A 157 11.09 14.80 11.92
C THR A 157 10.65 15.42 10.59
N SER A 158 11.58 15.64 9.64
CA SER A 158 11.29 16.13 8.30
C SER A 158 10.75 15.04 7.35
N PHE A 159 10.91 13.75 7.68
CA PHE A 159 10.45 12.66 6.82
C PHE A 159 8.94 12.54 6.74
N TYR A 160 8.20 12.72 7.84
CA TYR A 160 6.74 12.65 7.76
C TYR A 160 6.16 13.73 6.83
N PRO A 161 6.48 15.04 6.96
CA PRO A 161 6.00 16.04 6.02
C PRO A 161 6.38 15.74 4.56
N LYS A 162 7.61 15.26 4.32
CA LYS A 162 8.08 14.89 2.97
C LYS A 162 7.28 13.72 2.40
N PHE A 163 7.23 12.61 3.11
CA PHE A 163 6.58 11.38 2.64
C PHE A 163 5.06 11.49 2.59
N LYS A 164 4.45 12.34 3.44
CA LYS A 164 3.03 12.69 3.32
C LYS A 164 2.76 13.42 2.02
N LYS A 165 3.57 14.42 1.70
CA LYS A 165 3.44 15.16 0.43
C LYS A 165 3.62 14.25 -0.78
N GLU A 166 4.64 13.38 -0.76
CA GLU A 166 4.85 12.38 -1.81
C GLU A 166 3.65 11.41 -1.94
N CYS A 167 3.02 11.05 -0.83
CA CYS A 167 1.79 10.24 -0.82
C CYS A 167 0.62 10.94 -1.50
N ASP A 168 0.39 12.22 -1.19
CA ASP A 168 -0.70 13.00 -1.77
C ASP A 168 -0.51 13.20 -3.28
N GLU A 169 0.74 13.41 -3.72
CA GLU A 169 1.08 13.59 -5.13
C GLU A 169 1.01 12.27 -5.92
N TYR A 170 1.46 11.16 -5.33
CA TYR A 170 1.45 9.85 -5.98
C TYR A 170 0.02 9.31 -6.12
N PHE A 171 -0.78 9.34 -5.06
CA PHE A 171 -2.14 8.80 -5.04
C PHE A 171 -3.20 9.78 -5.52
N TYR A 172 -2.97 10.43 -6.66
CA TYR A 172 -3.87 11.42 -7.25
C TYR A 172 -4.41 11.00 -8.62
N LEU A 173 -5.73 10.99 -8.78
CA LEU A 173 -6.40 10.67 -10.03
C LEU A 173 -6.49 11.91 -10.91
N LYS A 174 -5.48 12.12 -11.77
CA LYS A 174 -5.38 13.32 -12.63
C LYS A 174 -6.64 13.60 -13.45
N HIS A 175 -7.26 12.57 -14.02
CA HIS A 175 -8.47 12.73 -14.84
C HIS A 175 -9.75 13.02 -14.04
N ARG A 176 -9.76 12.74 -12.72
CA ARG A 176 -10.85 13.07 -11.80
C ARG A 176 -10.59 14.35 -11.01
N LYS A 177 -9.33 14.78 -10.95
CA LYS A 177 -8.85 15.88 -10.10
C LYS A 177 -9.20 15.64 -8.63
N GLU A 178 -9.00 14.41 -8.16
CA GLU A 178 -9.25 14.01 -6.77
C GLU A 178 -8.12 13.10 -6.26
N PRO A 179 -7.77 13.17 -4.97
CA PRO A 179 -6.92 12.16 -4.35
C PRO A 179 -7.70 10.82 -4.25
N ARG A 180 -6.96 9.71 -4.25
CA ARG A 180 -7.54 8.36 -4.07
C ARG A 180 -8.19 8.21 -2.70
N GLY A 181 -7.57 8.79 -1.68
CA GLY A 181 -7.96 8.72 -0.27
C GLY A 181 -7.45 9.92 0.51
N ILE A 182 -7.26 9.77 1.81
CA ILE A 182 -6.77 10.82 2.72
C ILE A 182 -5.24 10.83 2.88
N GLY A 183 -4.54 10.10 2.01
CA GLY A 183 -3.09 9.96 2.03
C GLY A 183 -2.59 9.09 3.17
N GLY A 184 -1.35 9.39 3.59
CA GLY A 184 -0.57 8.63 4.55
C GLY A 184 0.89 8.99 4.36
N ILE A 185 1.74 8.00 4.09
CA ILE A 185 3.13 8.23 3.69
C ILE A 185 3.47 7.39 2.46
N PHE A 186 4.34 7.92 1.61
CA PHE A 186 4.91 7.24 0.47
C PHE A 186 6.37 7.68 0.33
N TYR A 187 7.24 6.74 0.01
CA TYR A 187 8.63 7.00 -0.34
C TYR A 187 9.10 5.96 -1.36
N ASP A 188 9.99 6.39 -2.23
CA ASP A 188 10.66 5.56 -3.25
C ASP A 188 12.12 5.99 -3.32
N ASP A 189 12.98 5.16 -3.93
CA ASP A 189 14.39 5.48 -4.17
C ASP A 189 15.13 5.96 -2.90
N PHE A 190 14.76 5.44 -1.73
CA PHE A 190 15.24 5.94 -0.45
C PHE A 190 16.42 5.11 0.09
N ASN A 191 17.58 5.77 0.21
CA ASN A 191 18.82 5.21 0.77
C ASN A 191 19.65 6.23 1.59
N ALA A 192 19.06 7.38 1.92
CA ALA A 192 19.76 8.56 2.44
C ALA A 192 20.40 8.39 3.83
N LEU A 193 20.01 7.38 4.61
CA LEU A 193 20.51 7.15 5.98
C LEU A 193 21.65 6.11 6.06
N GLY A 194 22.08 5.58 4.91
CA GLY A 194 22.86 4.34 4.86
C GLY A 194 22.00 3.10 5.14
N PHE A 195 22.52 1.92 4.80
CA PHE A 195 21.71 0.70 4.71
C PHE A 195 21.00 0.34 6.02
N GLU A 196 21.75 0.19 7.12
CA GLU A 196 21.19 -0.29 8.40
C GLU A 196 20.13 0.67 8.94
N ARG A 197 20.39 1.98 8.91
CA ARG A 197 19.45 2.97 9.43
C ARG A 197 18.23 3.16 8.52
N THR A 198 18.40 2.99 7.21
CA THR A 198 17.28 2.96 6.26
C THR A 198 16.43 1.70 6.47
N PHE A 199 17.06 0.55 6.73
CA PHE A 199 16.35 -0.67 7.06
C PHE A 199 15.59 -0.56 8.39
N ASP A 200 16.16 0.08 9.41
CA ASP A 200 15.43 0.41 10.65
C ASP A 200 14.16 1.23 10.37
N LEU A 201 14.26 2.28 9.53
CA LEU A 201 13.10 3.10 9.13
C LEU A 201 12.06 2.24 8.43
N HIS A 202 12.51 1.40 7.50
CA HIS A 202 11.66 0.47 6.78
C HIS A 202 10.92 -0.49 7.73
N ARG A 203 11.62 -1.00 8.75
CA ARG A 203 11.03 -1.87 9.80
C ARG A 203 10.00 -1.12 10.64
N ALA A 204 10.28 0.13 10.99
CA ALA A 204 9.36 0.98 11.74
C ALA A 204 8.08 1.28 10.95
N VAL A 205 8.19 1.61 9.66
CA VAL A 205 7.03 1.84 8.78
C VAL A 205 6.19 0.57 8.65
N GLY A 206 6.79 -0.56 8.27
CA GLY A 206 6.05 -1.83 8.13
C GLY A 206 5.41 -2.29 9.45
N GLY A 207 6.15 -2.18 10.56
CA GLY A 207 5.68 -2.55 11.89
C GLY A 207 4.56 -1.66 12.44
N ALA A 208 4.45 -0.42 11.97
CA ALA A 208 3.40 0.51 12.40
C ALA A 208 2.03 0.20 11.78
N PHE A 209 1.96 -0.59 10.70
CA PHE A 209 0.74 -0.82 9.94
C PHE A 209 -0.44 -1.29 10.80
N LEU A 210 -0.25 -2.33 11.61
CA LEU A 210 -1.33 -2.88 12.44
C LEU A 210 -1.81 -1.86 13.48
N GLN A 211 -0.91 -1.05 14.03
CA GLN A 211 -1.27 0.02 14.97
C GLN A 211 -2.00 1.18 14.29
N ALA A 212 -1.66 1.47 13.03
CA ALA A 212 -2.32 2.51 12.26
C ALA A 212 -3.74 2.09 11.86
N TYR A 213 -3.95 0.82 11.52
CA TYR A 213 -5.18 0.37 10.86
C TYR A 213 -6.16 -0.38 11.78
N LEU A 214 -5.71 -1.33 12.60
CA LEU A 214 -6.64 -2.17 13.37
C LEU A 214 -7.50 -1.38 14.38
N PRO A 215 -7.02 -0.31 15.06
CA PRO A 215 -7.89 0.50 15.90
C PRO A 215 -9.05 1.15 15.13
N ILE A 216 -8.83 1.53 13.87
CA ILE A 216 -9.88 2.07 13.00
C ILE A 216 -10.88 0.96 12.66
N VAL A 217 -10.40 -0.22 12.27
CA VAL A 217 -11.28 -1.38 12.01
C VAL A 217 -12.15 -1.70 13.20
N GLN A 218 -11.58 -1.79 14.41
CA GLN A 218 -12.33 -2.12 15.63
C GLN A 218 -13.39 -1.07 15.97
N ARG A 219 -13.09 0.22 15.77
CA ARG A 219 -14.09 1.28 15.98
C ARG A 219 -15.26 1.21 15.01
N ARG A 220 -15.03 0.77 13.78
CA ARG A 220 -16.00 0.96 12.68
C ARG A 220 -16.69 -0.30 12.19
N LYS A 221 -16.11 -1.49 12.39
CA LYS A 221 -16.59 -2.75 11.78
C LYS A 221 -18.06 -3.09 12.09
N ASP A 222 -18.56 -2.68 13.25
CA ASP A 222 -19.93 -2.96 13.72
C ASP A 222 -20.90 -1.79 13.48
N THR A 223 -20.47 -0.71 12.79
CA THR A 223 -21.33 0.44 12.48
C THR A 223 -22.46 0.01 11.53
N PRO A 224 -23.75 0.23 11.86
CA PRO A 224 -24.85 -0.13 10.98
C PRO A 224 -24.79 0.60 9.63
N TYR A 225 -25.04 -0.12 8.53
CA TYR A 225 -25.09 0.42 7.18
C TYR A 225 -26.23 -0.22 6.38
N GLY A 226 -26.71 0.48 5.35
CA GLY A 226 -27.73 -0.01 4.42
C GLY A 226 -27.19 -0.14 2.99
N GLU A 227 -28.11 -0.39 2.05
CA GLU A 227 -27.76 -0.49 0.64
C GLU A 227 -27.19 0.82 0.07
N ARG A 228 -27.68 1.97 0.53
CA ARG A 228 -27.18 3.29 0.09
C ARG A 228 -25.68 3.43 0.33
N GLU A 229 -25.23 3.08 1.54
CA GLU A 229 -23.81 3.16 1.90
C GLU A 229 -22.97 2.14 1.12
N ARG A 230 -23.46 0.91 0.96
CA ARG A 230 -22.78 -0.14 0.19
C ARG A 230 -22.69 0.18 -1.30
N ASP A 231 -23.72 0.80 -1.83
CA ASP A 231 -23.77 1.24 -3.21
C ASP A 231 -22.79 2.39 -3.48
N PHE A 232 -22.70 3.37 -2.58
CA PHE A 232 -21.68 4.41 -2.64
C PHE A 232 -20.26 3.85 -2.47
N GLN A 233 -20.08 2.86 -1.58
CA GLN A 233 -18.80 2.16 -1.42
C GLN A 233 -18.36 1.52 -2.74
N ALA A 234 -19.24 0.78 -3.42
CA ALA A 234 -18.94 0.16 -4.72
C ALA A 234 -18.64 1.22 -5.80
N TYR A 235 -19.33 2.37 -5.78
CA TYR A 235 -19.04 3.50 -6.66
C TYR A 235 -17.63 4.06 -6.42
N ARG A 236 -17.26 4.33 -5.15
CA ARG A 236 -15.93 4.83 -4.78
C ARG A 236 -14.83 3.80 -5.04
N ARG A 237 -15.08 2.51 -4.86
CA ARG A 237 -14.16 1.44 -5.25
C ARG A 237 -13.84 1.45 -6.75
N GLY A 238 -14.75 1.96 -7.59
CA GLY A 238 -14.48 2.22 -9.02
C GLY A 238 -13.32 3.20 -9.23
N ARG A 239 -13.13 4.20 -8.36
CA ARG A 239 -11.96 5.10 -8.39
C ARG A 239 -10.68 4.40 -7.99
N TYR A 240 -10.76 3.46 -7.05
CA TYR A 240 -9.61 2.64 -6.67
C TYR A 240 -9.12 1.81 -7.87
N VAL A 241 -10.05 1.22 -8.62
CA VAL A 241 -9.75 0.51 -9.89
C VAL A 241 -9.16 1.46 -10.93
N GLU A 242 -9.77 2.64 -11.14
CA GLU A 242 -9.24 3.67 -12.05
C GLU A 242 -7.78 4.02 -11.72
N PHE A 243 -7.46 4.22 -10.44
CA PHE A 243 -6.09 4.53 -10.04
C PHE A 243 -5.13 3.37 -10.33
N ASN A 244 -5.45 2.17 -9.85
CA ASN A 244 -4.54 1.03 -9.94
C ASN A 244 -4.26 0.62 -11.40
N LEU A 245 -5.24 0.72 -12.30
CA LEU A 245 -5.06 0.33 -13.69
C LEU A 245 -4.44 1.41 -14.58
N ILE A 246 -4.54 2.70 -14.21
CA ILE A 246 -4.10 3.82 -15.06
C ILE A 246 -2.81 4.46 -14.55
N TYR A 247 -2.61 4.54 -13.24
CA TYR A 247 -1.54 5.34 -12.63
C TYR A 247 -0.57 4.55 -11.76
N ASP A 248 -1.01 3.46 -11.12
CA ASP A 248 -0.14 2.73 -10.21
C ASP A 248 1.04 2.07 -10.95
N ARG A 249 2.25 2.57 -10.69
CA ARG A 249 3.48 2.10 -11.34
C ARG A 249 3.72 0.63 -11.06
N GLY A 250 3.44 0.17 -9.84
CA GLY A 250 3.63 -1.23 -9.44
C GLY A 250 2.74 -2.19 -10.22
N THR A 251 1.45 -1.88 -10.32
CA THR A 251 0.47 -2.66 -11.09
C THR A 251 0.81 -2.70 -12.57
N ILE A 252 1.06 -1.54 -13.19
CA ILE A 252 1.38 -1.46 -14.63
C ILE A 252 2.66 -2.24 -14.93
N PHE A 253 3.71 -2.04 -14.13
CA PHE A 253 4.97 -2.74 -14.29
C PHE A 253 4.80 -4.25 -14.17
N GLY A 254 4.12 -4.72 -13.12
CA GLY A 254 3.89 -6.15 -12.90
C GLY A 254 3.15 -6.82 -14.05
N LEU A 255 2.12 -6.16 -14.61
CA LEU A 255 1.35 -6.68 -15.74
C LEU A 255 2.17 -6.69 -17.04
N GLN A 256 3.03 -5.69 -17.25
CA GLN A 256 3.89 -5.60 -18.44
C GLN A 256 5.11 -6.53 -18.36
N SER A 257 5.56 -6.89 -17.16
CA SER A 257 6.78 -7.69 -16.94
C SER A 257 6.50 -9.19 -16.77
N ASN A 258 5.35 -9.69 -17.24
CA ASN A 258 4.90 -11.08 -17.06
C ASN A 258 4.90 -11.53 -15.58
N GLY A 259 4.58 -10.60 -14.66
CA GLY A 259 4.39 -10.92 -13.26
C GLY A 259 3.15 -11.78 -13.05
N ARG A 260 3.00 -12.37 -11.86
CA ARG A 260 1.84 -13.21 -11.54
C ARG A 260 0.58 -12.35 -11.45
N THR A 261 -0.21 -12.33 -12.53
CA THR A 261 -1.39 -11.48 -12.69
C THR A 261 -2.35 -11.54 -11.50
N GLU A 262 -2.70 -12.74 -11.02
CA GLU A 262 -3.61 -12.91 -9.88
C GLU A 262 -3.06 -12.31 -8.57
N SER A 263 -1.73 -12.33 -8.37
CA SER A 263 -1.11 -11.66 -7.22
C SER A 263 -1.09 -10.14 -7.36
N ILE A 264 -0.99 -9.61 -8.58
CA ILE A 264 -0.97 -8.17 -8.86
C ILE A 264 -2.38 -7.58 -8.71
N LEU A 265 -3.38 -8.26 -9.29
CA LEU A 265 -4.77 -7.82 -9.29
C LEU A 265 -5.52 -8.15 -8.00
N LEU A 266 -4.86 -8.79 -7.03
CA LEU A 266 -5.36 -8.93 -5.66
C LEU A 266 -5.67 -7.57 -5.00
N SER A 267 -5.04 -6.50 -5.50
CA SER A 267 -5.34 -5.12 -5.12
C SER A 267 -6.73 -4.61 -5.56
N MET A 268 -7.42 -5.35 -6.42
CA MET A 268 -8.73 -4.94 -6.93
C MET A 268 -9.84 -5.26 -5.93
N PRO A 269 -10.81 -4.37 -5.74
CA PRO A 269 -12.01 -4.65 -4.95
C PRO A 269 -12.88 -5.73 -5.59
N PRO A 270 -13.64 -6.51 -4.78
CA PRO A 270 -14.48 -7.60 -5.28
C PRO A 270 -15.69 -7.11 -6.08
N ILE A 271 -16.26 -5.94 -5.71
CA ILE A 271 -17.43 -5.35 -6.36
C ILE A 271 -17.19 -3.85 -6.56
N VAL A 272 -17.45 -3.39 -7.77
CA VAL A 272 -17.40 -1.98 -8.18
C VAL A 272 -18.60 -1.59 -9.03
N LYS A 273 -18.96 -0.31 -9.02
CA LYS A 273 -20.00 0.26 -9.87
C LYS A 273 -19.49 1.52 -10.54
N TRP A 274 -19.81 1.69 -11.82
CA TRP A 274 -19.63 2.96 -12.52
C TRP A 274 -21.00 3.57 -12.85
N ARG A 275 -21.07 4.90 -12.77
CA ARG A 275 -22.28 5.66 -13.09
C ARG A 275 -21.91 6.85 -13.95
N TYR A 276 -22.71 7.09 -14.97
CA TYR A 276 -22.56 8.24 -15.86
C TYR A 276 -22.94 9.53 -15.12
N ASP A 277 -22.04 10.52 -15.14
CA ASP A 277 -22.16 11.86 -14.54
C ASP A 277 -22.76 11.91 -13.12
N TRP A 278 -22.54 10.86 -12.31
CA TRP A 278 -23.06 10.83 -10.95
C TRP A 278 -22.32 11.81 -10.05
N LYS A 279 -23.10 12.51 -9.21
CA LYS A 279 -22.61 13.42 -8.17
C LYS A 279 -23.38 13.12 -6.87
N PRO A 280 -22.74 13.23 -5.70
CA PRO A 280 -23.45 13.07 -4.44
C PRO A 280 -24.45 14.21 -4.25
N GLU A 281 -25.54 13.93 -3.54
CA GLU A 281 -26.50 14.96 -3.14
C GLU A 281 -25.82 15.99 -2.22
N ALA A 282 -26.08 17.28 -2.43
CA ALA A 282 -25.48 18.34 -1.63
C ALA A 282 -25.84 18.18 -0.14
N GLY A 283 -24.85 18.28 0.74
CA GLY A 283 -25.04 18.11 2.19
C GLY A 283 -25.12 16.65 2.68
N SER A 284 -25.15 15.67 1.77
CA SER A 284 -25.10 14.25 2.13
C SER A 284 -23.77 13.83 2.76
N ALA A 285 -23.76 12.69 3.44
CA ALA A 285 -22.54 12.10 3.99
C ALA A 285 -21.53 11.74 2.87
N GLU A 286 -22.03 11.36 1.69
CA GLU A 286 -21.26 11.09 0.49
C GLU A 286 -20.60 12.35 -0.07
N ALA A 287 -21.28 13.50 -0.02
CA ALA A 287 -20.70 14.78 -0.41
C ALA A 287 -19.59 15.21 0.55
N LYS A 288 -19.74 14.96 1.86
CA LYS A 288 -18.71 15.28 2.87
C LYS A 288 -17.38 14.58 2.62
N LEU A 289 -17.40 13.37 2.05
CA LEU A 289 -16.15 12.70 1.64
C LEU A 289 -15.33 13.61 0.72
N TYR A 290 -15.96 14.22 -0.29
CA TYR A 290 -15.28 15.06 -1.26
C TYR A 290 -14.89 16.43 -0.71
N THR A 291 -15.72 17.04 0.13
CA THR A 291 -15.48 18.40 0.64
C THR A 291 -14.51 18.43 1.81
N ASP A 292 -14.51 17.40 2.66
CA ASP A 292 -13.84 17.46 3.97
C ASP A 292 -12.64 16.51 4.08
N PHE A 293 -12.59 15.46 3.24
CA PHE A 293 -11.59 14.39 3.33
C PHE A 293 -10.73 14.24 2.07
N LEU A 294 -11.32 14.27 0.87
CA LEU A 294 -10.58 14.15 -0.40
C LEU A 294 -10.05 15.52 -0.87
N ILE A 295 -9.38 16.22 0.03
CA ILE A 295 -8.80 17.55 -0.16
C ILE A 295 -7.36 17.56 0.36
N ASP A 296 -6.55 18.54 -0.08
CA ASP A 296 -5.26 18.79 0.56
C ASP A 296 -5.50 19.30 1.98
N LYS A 297 -5.17 18.47 2.96
CA LYS A 297 -5.41 18.74 4.38
C LYS A 297 -4.24 18.23 5.22
N ASN A 298 -3.90 19.00 6.25
CA ASN A 298 -2.98 18.58 7.29
C ASN A 298 -3.76 17.99 8.46
N TRP A 299 -3.82 16.65 8.52
CA TRP A 299 -4.56 15.91 9.55
C TRP A 299 -4.00 16.02 10.97
N LEU A 300 -2.79 16.57 11.14
CA LEU A 300 -2.14 16.73 12.46
C LEU A 300 -2.12 18.19 12.95
N SER A 301 -2.75 19.11 12.22
CA SER A 301 -2.79 20.54 12.57
C SER A 301 -3.95 20.95 13.49
N ILE A 302 -4.64 19.97 14.09
CA ILE A 302 -5.73 20.24 15.02
C ILE A 302 -5.14 20.15 16.44
N SER A 303 -4.86 21.32 17.01
CA SER A 303 -4.62 21.52 18.45
C SER A 303 -5.91 21.93 19.13
#